data_AF-A0A6J5J591-F1
#
_entry.id   AF-A0A6J5J591-F1
#
_cell.length_a   1.000
_cell.length_b   1.000
_cell.length_c   1.000
_cell.angle_alpha   90.00
_cell.angle_beta   90.00
_cell.angle_gamma   90.00
#
_symmetry.space_group_name_H-M   'P 1'
#
loop_
_entity.id
_entity.type
_entity.pdbx_description
1 polymer ?
#
loop_
_entity_poly.entity_id
_entity_poly.type
_entity_poly.pdbx_seq_one_letter_code
_entity_poly.pdbx_strand_id
1 'polypeptide(L)'
;MQAAQRGTPAQPTLAKVRKLLAHPAFNLKNPNRARSLIFSFCAANPAQFHAADGSGYAFWAEQVLALDAINPQVAARLARSLELWRRFTPALRDRMREALEQVAAGAKSRDVREIVEKALA
;
A
#
# COMPACT_ATOMS: atom_id res chain seq x y z
N MET A 1 37.80 -14.43 -0.11
CA MET A 1 37.86 -12.97 0.17
C MET A 1 36.97 -12.23 -0.81
N GLN A 2 35.72 -11.97 -0.43
CA GLN A 2 34.99 -10.77 -0.84
C GLN A 2 33.85 -10.55 0.17
N ALA A 3 34.09 -9.60 1.06
CA ALA A 3 33.14 -9.10 2.02
C ALA A 3 32.12 -8.22 1.29
N ALA A 4 30.84 -8.58 1.35
CA ALA A 4 29.75 -7.67 1.05
C ALA A 4 29.07 -7.32 2.37
N GLN A 5 29.54 -6.26 3.02
CA GLN A 5 28.72 -5.51 3.95
C GLN A 5 27.45 -5.08 3.21
N ARG A 6 26.29 -5.56 3.65
CA ARG A 6 25.04 -4.80 3.56
C ARG A 6 24.32 -4.97 4.88
N GLY A 7 24.57 -4.02 5.79
CA GLY A 7 23.71 -3.85 6.95
C GLY A 7 22.27 -3.80 6.46
N THR A 8 21.41 -4.61 7.05
CA THR A 8 19.97 -4.62 6.77
C THR A 8 19.50 -3.17 6.90
N PRO A 9 18.95 -2.53 5.85
CA PRO A 9 18.23 -1.30 6.08
C PRO A 9 17.08 -1.69 7.01
N ALA A 10 17.06 -1.13 8.22
CA ALA A 10 15.91 -1.27 9.12
C ALA A 10 14.69 -0.81 8.32
N GLN A 11 13.92 -1.76 7.80
CA GLN A 11 12.81 -1.49 6.90
C GLN A 11 11.91 -0.45 7.56
N PRO A 12 11.47 0.59 6.85
CA PRO A 12 10.75 1.69 7.47
C PRO A 12 9.47 1.15 8.10
N THR A 13 9.35 1.34 9.42
CA THR A 13 8.11 1.08 10.16
C THR A 13 7.03 2.03 9.67
N LEU A 14 5.75 1.65 9.82
CA LEU A 14 4.64 2.49 9.38
C LEU A 14 4.74 3.93 9.93
N ALA A 15 5.17 4.09 11.20
CA ALA A 15 5.40 5.39 11.81
C ALA A 15 6.44 6.25 11.06
N LYS A 16 7.57 5.63 10.63
CA LYS A 16 8.58 6.31 9.81
C LYS A 16 8.04 6.69 8.44
N VAL A 17 7.27 5.80 7.81
CA VAL A 17 6.63 6.07 6.52
C VAL A 17 5.69 7.27 6.62
N ARG A 18 4.81 7.29 7.63
CA ARG A 18 3.90 8.42 7.88
C ARG A 18 4.66 9.73 8.11
N LYS A 19 5.77 9.71 8.86
CA LYS A 19 6.63 10.89 9.03
C LYS A 19 7.24 11.36 7.71
N LEU A 20 7.67 10.44 6.84
CA LEU A 20 8.23 10.77 5.53
C LEU A 20 7.19 11.31 4.55
N LEU A 21 5.93 10.88 4.64
CA LEU A 21 4.83 11.44 3.86
C LEU A 21 4.56 12.91 4.20
N ALA A 22 4.74 13.29 5.46
CA ALA A 22 4.61 14.67 5.92
C ALA A 22 5.87 15.53 5.67
N HIS A 23 6.95 14.94 5.14
CA HIS A 23 8.19 15.66 4.94
C HIS A 23 8.06 16.68 3.78
N PRO A 24 8.59 17.91 3.90
CA PRO A 24 8.48 18.94 2.85
C PRO A 24 9.03 18.52 1.48
N ALA A 25 10.05 17.65 1.47
CA ALA A 25 10.62 17.11 0.23
C ALA A 25 9.79 15.97 -0.39
N PHE A 26 8.75 15.48 0.27
CA PHE A 26 7.85 14.47 -0.26
C PHE A 26 6.69 15.13 -1.00
N ASN A 27 6.37 14.59 -2.18
CA ASN A 27 5.22 15.04 -2.95
C ASN A 27 4.57 13.84 -3.61
N LEU A 28 3.32 13.57 -3.24
CA LEU A 28 2.54 12.42 -3.73
C LEU A 28 2.28 12.50 -5.25
N LYS A 29 2.27 13.71 -5.82
CA LYS A 29 2.12 13.91 -7.28
C LYS A 29 3.30 13.40 -8.08
N ASN A 30 4.46 13.23 -7.44
CA ASN A 30 5.63 12.65 -8.10
C ASN A 30 5.56 11.11 -8.01
N PRO A 31 5.34 10.39 -9.14
CA PRO A 31 5.16 8.94 -9.12
C PRO A 31 6.40 8.20 -8.59
N ASN A 32 7.61 8.76 -8.78
CA ASN A 32 8.83 8.18 -8.23
C ASN A 32 8.85 8.27 -6.70
N ARG A 33 8.38 9.38 -6.12
CA ARG A 33 8.29 9.54 -4.65
C ARG A 33 7.25 8.61 -4.05
N ALA A 34 6.07 8.51 -4.68
CA ALA A 34 5.06 7.54 -4.29
C ALA A 34 5.60 6.10 -4.35
N ARG A 35 6.32 5.75 -5.42
CA ARG A 35 6.94 4.43 -5.59
C ARG A 35 8.01 4.13 -4.55
N SER A 36 8.93 5.06 -4.32
CA SER A 36 10.03 4.89 -3.37
C SER A 36 9.57 4.72 -1.93
N LEU A 37 8.42 5.30 -1.55
CA LEU A 37 7.95 5.26 -0.17
C LEU A 37 6.78 4.29 0.03
N ILE A 38 5.65 4.52 -0.66
CA ILE A 38 4.39 3.79 -0.45
C ILE A 38 4.48 2.38 -1.03
N PHE A 39 4.90 2.27 -2.30
CA PHE A 39 5.02 0.95 -2.92
C PHE A 39 6.11 0.12 -2.26
N SER A 40 7.22 0.76 -1.87
CA SER A 40 8.27 0.08 -1.11
C SER A 40 7.76 -0.46 0.23
N PHE A 41 6.95 0.31 0.97
CA PHE A 41 6.31 -0.19 2.20
C PHE A 41 5.42 -1.42 1.94
N CYS A 42 4.52 -1.33 0.95
CA CYS A 42 3.57 -2.41 0.67
C CYS A 42 4.23 -3.67 0.11
N ALA A 43 5.30 -3.54 -0.67
CA ALA A 43 5.95 -4.67 -1.36
C ALA A 43 7.17 -5.23 -0.64
N ALA A 44 7.98 -4.39 0.02
CA ALA A 44 9.26 -4.80 0.62
C ALA A 44 9.16 -5.02 2.14
N ASN A 45 8.01 -4.76 2.77
CA ASN A 45 7.82 -4.91 4.21
C ASN A 45 6.54 -5.69 4.59
N PRO A 46 6.47 -6.99 4.26
CA PRO A 46 5.27 -7.80 4.54
C PRO A 46 4.95 -7.88 6.04
N ALA A 47 5.95 -7.84 6.92
CA ALA A 47 5.74 -7.89 8.37
C ALA A 47 4.95 -6.69 8.91
N GLN A 48 5.20 -5.49 8.38
CA GLN A 48 4.48 -4.27 8.77
C GLN A 48 3.22 -4.06 7.94
N PHE A 49 3.23 -4.47 6.66
CA PHE A 49 2.06 -4.36 5.80
C PHE A 49 0.93 -5.30 6.27
N HIS A 50 1.27 -6.51 6.69
CA HIS A 50 0.34 -7.51 7.23
C HIS A 50 0.30 -7.51 8.76
N ALA A 51 0.57 -6.36 9.39
CA ALA A 51 0.47 -6.24 10.85
C ALA A 51 -0.93 -6.68 11.32
N ALA A 52 -0.99 -7.43 12.42
CA ALA A 52 -2.22 -8.04 12.93
C ALA A 52 -3.27 -7.01 13.36
N ASP A 53 -2.85 -5.77 13.64
CA ASP A 53 -3.72 -4.63 13.95
C ASP A 53 -4.41 -4.03 12.71
N GLY A 54 -4.05 -4.48 11.51
CA GLY A 54 -4.59 -3.96 10.25
C GLY A 54 -4.05 -2.59 9.84
N SER A 55 -3.08 -2.04 10.57
CA SER A 55 -2.56 -0.68 10.36
C SER A 55 -1.93 -0.49 8.97
N GLY A 56 -1.30 -1.52 8.43
CA GLY A 56 -0.75 -1.53 7.07
C GLY A 56 -1.83 -1.47 5.98
N TYR A 57 -2.97 -2.13 6.18
CA TYR A 57 -4.08 -2.11 5.22
C TYR A 57 -4.86 -0.80 5.26
N ALA A 58 -5.09 -0.26 6.46
CA ALA A 58 -5.68 1.07 6.62
C ALA A 58 -4.80 2.13 5.93
N PHE A 59 -3.48 2.07 6.15
CA PHE A 59 -2.54 2.92 5.45
C PHE A 59 -2.62 2.75 3.92
N TRP A 60 -2.66 1.52 3.42
CA TRP A 60 -2.80 1.26 1.99
C TRP A 60 -4.09 1.84 1.42
N ALA A 61 -5.23 1.72 2.12
CA ALA A 61 -6.51 2.27 1.66
C ALA A 61 -6.44 3.80 1.56
N GLU A 62 -5.89 4.48 2.57
CA GLU A 62 -5.64 5.92 2.55
C GLU A 62 -4.81 6.33 1.32
N GLN A 63 -3.72 5.60 1.05
CA GLN A 63 -2.81 5.94 -0.05
C GLN A 63 -3.39 5.64 -1.42
N VAL A 64 -4.15 4.55 -1.59
CA VAL A 64 -4.83 4.24 -2.86
C VAL A 64 -5.82 5.35 -3.20
N LEU A 65 -6.65 5.77 -2.24
CA LEU A 65 -7.62 6.85 -2.46
C LEU A 65 -6.97 8.20 -2.73
N ALA A 66 -5.89 8.52 -2.00
CA ALA A 66 -5.14 9.75 -2.24
C ALA A 66 -4.46 9.76 -3.63
N LEU A 67 -3.91 8.62 -4.06
CA LEU A 67 -3.35 8.46 -5.39
C LEU A 67 -4.43 8.47 -6.46
N ASP A 68 -5.62 7.91 -6.20
CA ASP A 68 -6.71 7.86 -7.17
C ASP A 68 -7.15 9.26 -7.61
N ALA A 69 -7.19 10.20 -6.66
CA ALA A 69 -7.50 11.60 -6.94
C ALA A 69 -6.43 12.33 -7.79
N ILE A 70 -5.21 11.79 -7.87
CA ILE A 70 -4.06 12.45 -8.52
C ILE A 70 -3.69 11.75 -9.83
N ASN A 71 -3.59 10.43 -9.79
CA ASN A 71 -3.17 9.56 -10.88
C ASN A 71 -3.79 8.16 -10.71
N PRO A 72 -4.97 7.93 -11.33
CA PRO A 72 -5.67 6.64 -11.30
C PRO A 72 -4.82 5.44 -11.72
N GLN A 73 -3.89 5.61 -12.68
CA GLN A 73 -3.05 4.50 -13.16
C GLN A 73 -2.05 4.04 -12.09
N VAL A 74 -1.48 4.99 -11.34
CA VAL A 74 -0.58 4.67 -10.23
C VAL A 74 -1.38 4.06 -9.07
N ALA A 75 -2.55 4.62 -8.77
CA ALA A 75 -3.46 4.08 -7.75
C ALA A 75 -3.88 2.63 -8.06
N ALA A 76 -4.28 2.36 -9.31
CA ALA A 76 -4.63 1.03 -9.79
C ALA A 76 -3.47 0.03 -9.62
N ARG A 77 -2.23 0.46 -9.89
CA ARG A 77 -1.06 -0.39 -9.68
C ARG A 77 -0.81 -0.70 -8.20
N LEU A 78 -1.09 0.24 -7.30
CA LEU A 78 -1.03 0.00 -5.86
C LEU A 78 -2.20 -0.89 -5.39
N ALA A 79 -3.38 -0.73 -5.99
CA ALA A 79 -4.57 -1.51 -5.64
C ALA A 79 -4.34 -3.03 -5.86
N ARG A 80 -3.58 -3.39 -6.90
CA ARG A 80 -3.20 -4.79 -7.17
C ARG A 80 -2.39 -5.47 -6.07
N SER A 81 -1.81 -4.71 -5.13
CA SER A 81 -1.09 -5.30 -3.98
C SER A 81 -1.97 -6.19 -3.10
N LEU A 82 -3.30 -5.98 -3.09
CA LEU A 82 -4.26 -6.82 -2.36
C LEU A 82 -5.13 -7.70 -3.26
N GLU A 83 -4.83 -7.81 -4.56
CA GLU A 83 -5.64 -8.63 -5.50
C GLU A 83 -5.68 -10.11 -5.09
N LEU A 84 -4.58 -10.63 -4.53
CA LEU A 84 -4.46 -12.02 -4.10
C LEU A 84 -4.83 -12.26 -2.63
N TRP A 85 -5.57 -11.35 -1.98
CA TRP A 85 -5.90 -11.41 -0.56
C TRP A 85 -6.52 -12.76 -0.13
N ARG A 86 -7.30 -13.41 -1.00
CA ARG A 86 -7.95 -14.71 -0.73
C ARG A 86 -6.96 -15.85 -0.43
N ARG A 87 -5.69 -15.72 -0.82
CA ARG A 87 -4.62 -16.70 -0.56
C ARG A 87 -4.02 -16.61 0.85
N PHE A 88 -4.35 -15.56 1.60
CA PHE A 88 -3.82 -15.35 2.95
C PHE A 88 -4.66 -16.11 4.00
N THR A 89 -4.14 -16.18 5.22
CA THR A 89 -4.82 -16.81 6.36
C THR A 89 -6.14 -16.08 6.68
N PRO A 90 -7.14 -16.77 7.26
CA PRO A 90 -8.41 -16.14 7.67
C PRO A 90 -8.22 -14.84 8.46
N ALA A 91 -7.30 -14.83 9.44
CA ALA A 91 -7.03 -13.67 10.28
C ALA A 91 -6.57 -12.41 9.51
N LEU A 92 -5.82 -12.58 8.42
CA LEU A 92 -5.38 -11.45 7.59
C LEU A 92 -6.43 -11.06 6.54
N ARG A 93 -7.19 -12.05 6.06
CA ARG A 93 -8.20 -11.85 5.00
C ARG A 93 -9.28 -10.86 5.41
N ASP A 94 -9.77 -10.94 6.64
CA ASP A 94 -10.85 -10.04 7.10
C ASP A 94 -10.41 -8.57 7.05
N ARG A 95 -9.17 -8.28 7.49
CA ARG A 95 -8.60 -6.93 7.45
C ARG A 95 -8.28 -6.44 6.04
N MET A 96 -7.82 -7.34 5.16
CA MET A 96 -7.61 -7.00 3.74
C MET A 96 -8.94 -6.70 3.05
N ARG A 97 -9.98 -7.47 3.37
CA ARG A 97 -11.32 -7.29 2.83
C ARG A 97 -11.91 -5.94 3.27
N GLU A 98 -11.82 -5.60 4.55
CA GLU A 98 -12.24 -4.28 5.07
C GLU A 98 -11.58 -3.13 4.29
N ALA A 99 -10.26 -3.23 4.04
CA ALA A 99 -9.54 -2.21 3.28
C ALA A 99 -9.96 -2.16 1.80
N LEU A 100 -10.19 -3.31 1.16
CA LEU A 100 -10.71 -3.39 -0.20
C LEU A 100 -12.11 -2.78 -0.32
N GLU A 101 -13.00 -3.06 0.64
CA GLU A 101 -14.36 -2.49 0.71
C GLU A 101 -14.30 -0.98 0.92
N GLN A 102 -13.40 -0.48 1.78
CA GLN A 102 -13.17 0.95 1.96
C GLN A 102 -12.72 1.64 0.67
N VAL A 103 -11.79 1.03 -0.08
CA VAL A 103 -11.34 1.57 -1.36
C VAL A 103 -12.45 1.50 -2.40
N ALA A 104 -13.22 0.41 -2.47
CA ALA A 104 -14.34 0.27 -3.39
C ALA A 104 -15.39 1.38 -3.18
N ALA A 105 -15.69 1.71 -1.91
CA ALA A 105 -16.62 2.77 -1.57
C ALA A 105 -16.07 4.20 -1.85
N GLY A 106 -14.76 4.39 -1.73
CA GLY A 106 -14.13 5.72 -1.82
C GLY A 106 -13.52 6.07 -3.18
N ALA A 107 -13.19 5.08 -4.02
CA ALA A 107 -12.50 5.30 -5.28
C ALA A 107 -13.40 6.00 -6.30
N LYS A 108 -12.86 7.03 -6.96
CA LYS A 108 -13.56 7.84 -7.96
C LYS A 108 -13.27 7.33 -9.37
N SER A 109 -12.06 6.85 -9.62
CA SER A 109 -11.72 6.32 -10.94
C SER A 109 -12.39 4.97 -11.21
N ARG A 110 -12.56 4.66 -12.50
CA ARG A 110 -13.00 3.34 -12.94
C ARG A 110 -11.89 2.31 -12.77
N ASP A 111 -10.64 2.67 -13.07
CA ASP A 111 -9.49 1.76 -13.02
C ASP A 111 -9.28 1.15 -11.65
N VAL A 112 -9.39 1.95 -10.58
CA VAL A 112 -9.25 1.45 -9.20
C VAL A 112 -10.46 0.60 -8.81
N ARG A 113 -11.68 1.07 -9.10
CA ARG A 113 -12.92 0.34 -8.78
C ARG A 113 -12.96 -1.04 -9.41
N GLU A 114 -12.62 -1.15 -10.71
CA GLU A 114 -12.61 -2.44 -11.41
C GLU A 114 -11.68 -3.45 -10.74
N ILE A 115 -10.50 -3.01 -10.27
CA ILE A 115 -9.54 -3.89 -9.60
C ILE A 115 -10.06 -4.36 -8.25
N VAL A 116 -10.58 -3.45 -7.42
CA VAL A 116 -11.04 -3.81 -6.07
C VAL A 116 -12.36 -4.58 -6.09
N GLU A 117 -13.30 -4.23 -6.96
CA GLU A 117 -14.56 -4.96 -7.13
C GLU A 117 -14.31 -6.38 -7.64
N LYS A 118 -13.40 -6.54 -8.62
CA LYS A 118 -13.00 -7.86 -9.10
C LYS A 118 -12.30 -8.70 -8.03
N ALA A 119 -11.52 -8.07 -7.15
CA ALA A 119 -10.89 -8.78 -6.03
C ALA A 119 -11.92 -9.20 -4.96
N LEU A 120 -12.99 -8.42 -4.78
CA LEU A 120 -14.07 -8.69 -3.83
C LEU A 120 -15.07 -9.74 -4.34
N ALA A 121 -15.32 -9.80 -5.65
CA ALA A 121 -16.20 -10.78 -6.32
C ALA A 121 -15.67 -12.22 -6.23
#